data_AF-A0AAD5BLX3-F1
#
_entry.id   AF-A0AAD5BLX3-F1
#
_cell.length_a   1.000
_cell.length_b   1.000
_cell.length_c   1.000
_cell.angle_alpha   90.00
_cell.angle_beta   90.00
_cell.angle_gamma   90.00
#
_symmetry.space_group_name_H-M   'P 1'
#
loop_
_entity.id
_entity.type
_entity.pdbx_description
1 polymer ?
#
loop_
_entity_poly.entity_id
_entity_poly.type
_entity_poly.pdbx_seq_one_letter_code
_entity_poly.pdbx_strand_id
1 'polypeptide(L)'
;MADLCDLQVHINGQQTFYIHEKTISRFSSKLRKLIKKEKKRTQIRKTGIEIHDFPGGSDGFELFSRFCYNNGEINITVSNVSLLHCFAVFLSMNDTLVPKTTDLFNHISDWSFTDVRDCLKSCTPFITYADSFGIIDKLISNLIIKITQHSDSNNLLNPSSSSSSSPDSTGKSGFGLSRECRGGLERLIGGVLDQAKVDDLLVSNNNIGSSGVYDVNLVLRLIRESNKVEGVCLERMKKVGGLVDKYLGEIAPDQNLKISKFLGVAESLPDCARDCFDGVYKAIDIYLEKHAKT
;
A
#
# COMPACT_ATOMS: atom_id res chain seq x y z
N MET A 1 33.77 33.06 19.92
CA MET A 1 33.91 32.89 18.46
C MET A 1 32.81 31.95 18.02
N ALA A 2 31.99 32.34 17.04
CA ALA A 2 31.05 31.39 16.43
C ALA A 2 31.88 30.29 15.77
N ASP A 3 31.68 29.04 16.18
CA ASP A 3 32.36 27.88 15.61
C ASP A 3 31.93 27.79 14.14
N LEU A 4 32.87 27.97 13.21
CA LEU A 4 32.59 27.94 11.77
C LEU A 4 32.38 26.47 11.36
N CYS A 5 31.32 26.21 10.60
CA CYS A 5 31.06 24.88 10.07
C CYS A 5 32.25 24.39 9.21
N ASP A 6 32.72 23.16 9.49
CA ASP A 6 33.92 22.57 8.92
C ASP A 6 33.62 21.55 7.79
N LEU A 7 32.34 21.29 7.51
CA LEU A 7 31.90 20.35 6.50
C LEU A 7 30.72 20.88 5.67
N GLN A 8 30.80 20.73 4.35
CA GLN A 8 29.70 20.93 3.41
C GLN A 8 29.14 19.57 3.00
N VAL A 9 27.81 19.41 3.04
CA VAL A 9 27.12 18.22 2.55
C VAL A 9 26.09 18.62 1.51
N HIS A 10 26.21 18.06 0.31
CA HIS A 10 25.30 18.28 -0.81
C HIS A 10 24.33 17.10 -0.86
N ILE A 11 23.03 17.37 -0.73
CA ILE A 11 21.97 16.36 -0.78
C ILE A 11 21.28 16.45 -2.15
N ASN A 12 21.33 15.35 -2.90
CA ASN A 12 20.66 15.20 -4.20
C ASN A 12 20.96 16.31 -5.23
N GLY A 13 22.09 17.03 -5.09
CA GLY A 13 22.42 18.20 -5.91
C GLY A 13 21.45 19.39 -5.75
N GLN A 14 20.52 19.34 -4.79
CA GLN A 14 19.47 20.36 -4.61
C GLN A 14 19.82 21.34 -3.49
N GLN A 15 20.30 20.85 -2.35
CA GLN A 15 20.56 21.66 -1.18
C GLN A 15 21.91 21.35 -0.55
N THR A 16 22.58 22.41 -0.07
CA THR A 16 23.88 22.33 0.60
C THR A 16 23.72 22.66 2.08
N PHE A 17 24.14 21.76 2.94
CA PHE A 17 24.16 21.93 4.39
C PHE A 17 25.58 22.21 4.86
N TYR A 18 25.72 23.23 5.71
CA TYR A 18 26.97 23.57 6.39
C TYR A 18 26.86 23.08 7.84
N ILE A 19 27.69 22.12 8.21
CA ILE A 19 27.58 21.40 9.48
C ILE A 19 28.94 21.13 10.12
N HIS A 20 28.92 20.72 11.39
CA HIS A 20 30.10 20.28 12.13
C HIS A 20 30.31 18.77 11.98
N GLU A 21 31.45 18.38 11.40
CA GLU A 21 31.83 16.97 11.20
C GLU A 21 31.81 16.17 12.50
N LYS A 22 32.32 16.77 13.58
CA LYS A 22 32.36 16.10 14.90
C LYS A 22 30.95 15.76 15.39
N THR A 23 30.00 16.67 15.19
CA THR A 23 28.61 16.53 15.65
C THR A 23 27.90 15.40 14.91
N ILE A 24 27.90 15.41 13.58
CA ILE A 24 27.21 14.37 12.80
C ILE A 24 27.91 13.02 12.81
N SER A 25 29.26 13.01 12.83
CA SER A 25 30.03 11.76 12.86
C SER A 25 29.82 10.97 14.14
N ARG A 26 29.42 11.63 15.24
CA ARG A 26 29.10 10.97 16.52
C ARG A 26 27.96 9.96 16.38
N PHE A 27 26.96 10.28 15.56
CA PHE A 27 25.73 9.49 15.46
C PHE A 27 25.70 8.52 14.27
N SER A 28 26.38 8.84 13.16
CA SER A 28 26.40 7.96 11.99
C SER A 28 27.78 7.36 11.72
N SER A 29 27.86 6.04 11.83
CA SER A 29 29.07 5.28 11.48
C SER A 29 29.32 5.30 9.97
N LYS A 30 28.25 5.27 9.15
CA LYS A 30 28.32 5.33 7.69
C LYS A 30 28.85 6.68 7.21
N LEU A 31 28.32 7.80 7.72
CA LEU A 31 28.83 9.14 7.38
C LEU A 31 30.27 9.31 7.80
N ARG A 32 30.64 8.87 9.01
CA ARG A 32 32.03 8.93 9.49
C ARG A 32 33.00 8.23 8.52
N LYS A 33 32.61 7.10 7.94
CA LYS A 33 33.41 6.38 6.94
C LYS A 33 33.47 7.12 5.60
N LEU A 34 32.35 7.68 5.14
CA LEU A 34 32.29 8.49 3.92
C LEU A 34 33.18 9.74 4.01
N ILE A 35 33.09 10.48 5.12
CA ILE A 35 33.92 11.67 5.39
C ILE A 35 35.40 11.31 5.36
N LYS A 36 35.81 10.23 6.04
CA LYS A 36 37.21 9.77 6.04
C LYS A 36 37.69 9.35 4.65
N LYS A 37 36.81 8.75 3.83
CA LYS A 37 37.15 8.32 2.46
C LYS A 37 37.36 9.54 1.54
N GLU A 38 36.48 10.53 1.61
CA GLU A 38 36.60 11.74 0.80
C GLU A 38 37.84 12.56 1.18
N LYS A 39 38.12 12.74 2.47
CA LYS A 39 39.34 13.43 2.93
C LYS A 39 40.65 12.80 2.42
N LYS A 40 40.67 11.47 2.25
CA LYS A 40 41.84 10.78 1.66
C LYS A 40 41.96 11.02 0.15
N ARG A 41 40.84 11.21 -0.54
CA ARG A 41 40.75 11.37 -1.99
C ARG A 41 41.10 12.78 -2.44
N THR A 42 40.73 13.80 -1.66
CA THR A 42 40.93 15.21 -1.97
C THR A 42 41.95 15.83 -1.03
N GLN A 43 43.24 15.67 -1.31
CA GLN A 43 44.32 16.37 -0.59
C GLN A 43 44.30 17.90 -0.82
N ILE A 44 43.53 18.43 -1.79
CA ILE A 44 43.72 19.81 -2.29
C ILE A 44 42.43 20.64 -2.48
N ARG A 45 41.21 20.07 -2.46
CA ARG A 45 39.99 20.87 -2.71
C ARG A 45 38.92 20.70 -1.65
N LYS A 46 38.47 21.86 -1.17
CA LYS A 46 37.40 22.16 -0.20
C LYS A 46 36.02 21.83 -0.79
N THR A 47 35.85 20.67 -1.40
CA THR A 47 34.59 20.22 -2.01
C THR A 47 33.88 19.33 -1.01
N GLY A 48 32.70 19.75 -0.55
CA GLY A 48 31.88 18.99 0.38
C GLY A 48 31.55 17.57 -0.08
N ILE A 49 30.92 16.80 0.79
CA ILE A 49 30.51 15.42 0.51
C ILE A 49 29.18 15.45 -0.22
N GLU A 50 29.02 14.59 -1.22
CA GLU A 50 27.76 14.41 -1.91
C GLU A 50 27.06 13.14 -1.42
N ILE A 51 25.80 13.27 -1.05
CA ILE A 51 24.94 12.15 -0.67
C ILE A 51 23.76 12.13 -1.63
N HIS A 52 23.69 11.05 -2.40
CA HIS A 52 22.58 10.77 -3.28
C HIS A 52 21.56 9.91 -2.56
N ASP A 53 20.29 10.14 -2.91
CA ASP A 53 19.13 9.36 -2.51
C ASP A 53 18.99 9.24 -0.99
N PHE A 54 19.14 10.34 -0.28
CA PHE A 54 18.88 10.35 1.16
C PHE A 54 17.39 10.15 1.44
N PRO A 55 16.97 9.29 2.41
CA PRO A 55 15.56 9.10 2.73
C PRO A 55 14.88 10.42 3.11
N GLY A 56 13.85 10.82 2.36
CA GLY A 56 13.15 12.09 2.52
C GLY A 56 13.91 13.31 1.99
N GLY A 57 14.96 13.11 1.19
CA GLY A 57 15.70 14.18 0.53
C GLY A 57 16.35 15.16 1.50
N SER A 58 16.30 16.45 1.16
CA SER A 58 16.82 17.53 1.99
C SER A 58 16.09 17.64 3.33
N ASP A 59 14.78 17.43 3.35
CA ASP A 59 13.96 17.54 4.58
C ASP A 59 14.32 16.45 5.58
N GLY A 60 14.55 15.23 5.07
CA GLY A 60 15.07 14.13 5.87
C GLY A 60 16.45 14.44 6.44
N PHE A 61 17.33 15.05 5.65
CA PHE A 61 18.67 15.42 6.12
C PHE A 61 18.64 16.58 7.12
N GLU A 62 17.74 17.54 6.95
CA GLU A 62 17.50 18.59 7.94
C GLU A 62 17.04 17.98 9.27
N LEU A 63 16.09 17.04 9.24
CA LEU A 63 15.61 16.36 10.44
C LEU A 63 16.73 15.57 11.14
N PHE A 64 17.56 14.87 10.37
CA PHE A 64 18.78 14.23 10.87
C PHE A 64 19.75 15.24 11.51
N SER A 65 19.97 16.40 10.87
CA SER A 65 20.85 17.44 11.39
C SER A 65 20.34 17.98 12.73
N ARG A 66 19.03 18.27 12.84
CA ARG A 66 18.40 18.72 14.10
C ARG A 66 18.60 17.69 15.21
N PHE A 67 18.42 16.41 14.92
CA PHE A 67 18.71 15.32 15.87
C PHE A 67 20.16 15.34 16.36
N CYS A 68 21.14 15.51 15.46
CA CYS A 68 22.55 15.53 15.83
C CYS A 68 22.92 16.75 16.69
N TYR A 69 22.42 17.93 16.35
CA TYR A 69 22.69 19.16 17.09
C TYR A 69 21.94 19.23 18.42
N ASN A 70 20.82 18.52 18.54
CA ASN A 70 20.11 18.34 19.80
C ASN A 70 20.61 17.12 20.61
N ASN A 71 21.88 16.76 20.44
CA ASN A 71 22.58 15.71 21.20
C ASN A 71 21.90 14.32 21.16
N GLY A 72 21.17 14.02 20.09
CA GLY A 72 20.47 12.74 19.92
C GLY A 72 19.07 12.69 20.54
N GLU A 73 18.53 13.83 20.93
CA GLU A 73 17.14 13.98 21.38
C GLU A 73 16.27 14.50 20.25
N ILE A 74 15.18 13.78 19.97
CA ILE A 74 14.15 14.19 19.02
C ILE A 74 12.81 13.67 19.50
N ASN A 75 11.76 14.47 19.35
CA ASN A 75 10.42 14.02 19.66
C ASN A 75 9.94 13.06 18.56
N ILE A 76 9.74 11.79 18.93
CA ILE A 76 9.27 10.75 18.02
C ILE A 76 7.74 10.76 18.06
N THR A 77 7.13 10.96 16.90
CA THR A 77 5.68 11.05 16.72
C THR A 77 5.26 10.16 15.55
N VAL A 78 3.97 9.85 15.47
CA VAL A 78 3.39 9.04 14.39
C VAL A 78 3.70 9.61 13.00
N SER A 79 3.73 10.94 12.85
CA SER A 79 3.94 11.58 11.55
C SER A 79 5.40 11.54 11.08
N ASN A 80 6.37 11.45 11.99
CA ASN A 80 7.80 11.51 11.66
C ASN A 80 8.53 10.19 11.83
N VAL A 81 8.00 9.23 12.57
CA VAL A 81 8.70 7.99 12.93
C VAL A 81 9.18 7.18 11.73
N SER A 82 8.39 7.10 10.66
CA SER A 82 8.79 6.40 9.43
C SER A 82 10.04 7.01 8.82
N LEU A 83 10.08 8.34 8.70
CA LEU A 83 11.24 9.04 8.18
C LEU A 83 12.46 8.89 9.10
N LEU A 84 12.25 9.04 10.42
CA LEU A 84 13.28 8.83 11.44
C LEU A 84 13.90 7.43 11.35
N HIS A 85 13.07 6.40 11.19
CA HIS A 85 13.53 5.02 11.06
C HIS A 85 14.29 4.81 9.75
N CYS A 86 13.74 5.30 8.62
CA CYS A 86 14.38 5.16 7.31
C CYS A 86 15.78 5.76 7.28
N PHE A 87 15.96 7.01 7.73
CA PHE A 87 17.31 7.58 7.73
C PHE A 87 18.20 6.95 8.80
N ALA A 88 17.67 6.52 9.95
CA ALA A 88 18.47 5.88 10.99
C ALA A 88 19.09 4.57 10.49
N VAL A 89 18.30 3.75 9.79
CA VAL A 89 18.77 2.53 9.14
C VAL A 89 19.75 2.86 8.02
N PHE A 90 19.41 3.81 7.14
CA PHE A 90 20.28 4.25 6.05
C PHE A 90 21.65 4.71 6.53
N LEU A 91 21.71 5.42 7.67
CA LEU A 91 22.92 5.97 8.27
C LEU A 91 23.62 5.02 9.26
N SER A 92 23.09 3.81 9.45
CA SER A 92 23.59 2.79 10.38
C SER A 92 23.71 3.31 11.83
N MET A 93 22.61 3.87 12.33
CA MET A 93 22.44 4.44 13.68
C MET A 93 21.91 3.40 14.68
N ASN A 94 22.49 2.20 14.67
CA ASN A 94 21.96 1.00 15.35
C ASN A 94 21.84 1.14 16.87
N ASP A 95 22.69 1.95 17.50
CA ASP A 95 22.74 2.10 18.96
C ASP A 95 21.93 3.31 19.48
N THR A 96 21.26 4.07 18.59
CA THR A 96 20.64 5.35 18.96
C THR A 96 19.17 5.44 18.56
N LEU A 97 18.88 5.71 17.29
CA LEU A 97 17.52 6.01 16.83
C LEU A 97 16.77 4.78 16.30
N VAL A 98 17.50 3.77 15.80
CA VAL A 98 16.89 2.51 15.32
C VAL A 98 16.13 1.80 16.45
N PRO A 99 16.68 1.58 17.66
CA PRO A 99 15.94 0.88 18.71
C PRO A 99 14.68 1.65 19.16
N LYS A 100 14.77 2.97 19.29
CA LYS A 100 13.64 3.83 19.72
C LYS A 100 12.49 3.81 18.73
N THR A 101 12.79 3.90 17.43
CA THR A 101 11.77 3.88 16.38
C THR A 101 11.16 2.48 16.20
N THR A 102 11.98 1.43 16.28
CA THR A 102 11.51 0.04 16.23
C THR A 102 10.59 -0.30 17.40
N ASP A 103 10.93 0.13 18.60
CA ASP A 103 10.11 -0.08 19.81
C ASP A 103 8.71 0.51 19.64
N LEU A 104 8.62 1.76 19.22
CA LEU A 104 7.35 2.42 18.96
C LEU A 104 6.57 1.74 17.80
N PHE A 105 7.25 1.22 16.77
CA PHE A 105 6.58 0.39 15.76
C PHE A 105 6.11 -0.96 16.31
N ASN A 106 6.71 -1.51 17.37
CA ASN A 106 6.19 -2.74 18.00
C ASN A 106 4.89 -2.49 18.75
N HIS A 107 4.68 -1.25 19.20
CA HIS A 107 3.43 -0.76 19.80
C HIS A 107 2.41 -0.21 18.78
N ILE A 108 2.60 -0.48 17.49
CA ILE A 108 1.68 -0.03 16.43
C ILE A 108 0.24 -0.54 16.61
N SER A 109 0.06 -1.69 17.27
CA SER A 109 -1.27 -2.23 17.61
C SER A 109 -2.11 -1.28 18.46
N ASP A 110 -1.47 -0.47 19.30
CA ASP A 110 -2.14 0.45 20.22
C ASP A 110 -2.55 1.78 19.54
N TRP A 111 -2.08 2.02 18.32
CA TRP A 111 -2.33 3.28 17.60
C TRP A 111 -3.79 3.44 17.19
N SER A 112 -4.27 4.66 16.98
CA SER A 112 -5.58 4.84 16.37
C SER A 112 -5.55 4.49 14.87
N PHE A 113 -6.71 4.24 14.27
CA PHE A 113 -6.81 4.06 12.81
C PHE A 113 -6.26 5.30 12.06
N THR A 114 -6.54 6.50 12.59
CA THR A 114 -6.02 7.76 12.04
C THR A 114 -4.51 7.83 12.11
N ASP A 115 -3.90 7.38 13.20
CA ASP A 115 -2.44 7.37 13.36
C ASP A 115 -1.76 6.46 12.33
N VAL A 116 -2.23 5.22 12.19
CA VAL A 116 -1.68 4.26 11.22
C VAL A 116 -1.79 4.79 9.79
N ARG A 117 -2.96 5.36 9.44
CA ARG A 117 -3.20 5.96 8.13
C ARG A 117 -2.29 7.16 7.87
N ASP A 118 -2.15 8.06 8.83
CA ASP A 118 -1.38 9.28 8.67
C ASP A 118 0.13 8.98 8.61
N CYS A 119 0.60 7.97 9.36
CA CYS A 119 1.94 7.42 9.26
C CYS A 119 2.21 6.77 7.89
N LEU A 120 1.23 6.03 7.33
CA LEU A 120 1.36 5.46 5.99
C LEU A 120 1.45 6.56 4.91
N LYS A 121 0.64 7.61 5.03
CA LYS A 121 0.69 8.77 4.13
C LYS A 121 2.02 9.52 4.23
N SER A 122 2.62 9.62 5.42
CA SER A 122 3.91 10.31 5.57
C SER A 122 5.04 9.59 4.85
N CYS A 123 4.89 8.30 4.51
CA CYS A 123 5.89 7.52 3.79
C CYS A 123 6.00 7.86 2.29
N THR A 124 5.04 8.57 1.70
CA THR A 124 5.02 8.84 0.24
C THR A 124 6.34 9.41 -0.32
N PRO A 125 7.01 10.40 0.31
CA PRO A 125 8.24 10.98 -0.22
C PRO A 125 9.45 10.04 -0.19
N PHE A 126 9.38 8.93 0.55
CA PHE A 126 10.48 7.99 0.75
C PHE A 126 10.01 6.53 0.72
N ILE A 127 8.99 6.27 -0.11
CA ILE A 127 8.27 4.99 -0.11
C ILE A 127 9.19 3.80 -0.37
N THR A 128 10.16 3.94 -1.29
CA THR A 128 11.13 2.88 -1.62
C THR A 128 11.97 2.46 -0.41
N TYR A 129 12.34 3.40 0.44
CA TYR A 129 13.06 3.13 1.69
C TYR A 129 12.16 2.52 2.75
N ALA A 130 10.96 3.09 2.94
CA ALA A 130 9.99 2.58 3.90
C ALA A 130 9.60 1.12 3.59
N ASP A 131 9.44 0.80 2.31
CA ASP A 131 9.15 -0.53 1.81
C ASP A 131 10.33 -1.49 2.03
N SER A 132 11.54 -1.10 1.62
CA SER A 132 12.76 -1.90 1.80
C SER A 132 13.07 -2.23 3.28
N PHE A 133 12.61 -1.38 4.21
CA PHE A 133 12.78 -1.59 5.65
C PHE A 133 11.56 -2.23 6.33
N GLY A 134 10.54 -2.64 5.58
CA GLY A 134 9.37 -3.35 6.10
C GLY A 134 8.38 -2.49 6.89
N ILE A 135 8.47 -1.16 6.80
CA ILE A 135 7.54 -0.24 7.48
C ILE A 135 6.16 -0.32 6.82
N ILE A 136 6.11 -0.35 5.49
CA ILE A 136 4.87 -0.33 4.71
C ILE A 136 4.02 -1.57 5.01
N ASP A 137 4.62 -2.76 4.95
CA ASP A 137 3.95 -4.02 5.31
C ASP A 137 3.38 -3.99 6.72
N LYS A 138 4.14 -3.45 7.69
CA LYS A 138 3.71 -3.36 9.09
C LYS A 138 2.52 -2.42 9.26
N LEU A 139 2.54 -1.26 8.60
CA LEU A 139 1.45 -0.28 8.61
C LEU A 139 0.20 -0.82 7.94
N ILE A 140 0.33 -1.43 6.76
CA ILE A 140 -0.80 -2.02 6.02
C ILE A 140 -1.43 -3.15 6.85
N SER A 141 -0.61 -4.07 7.37
CA SER A 141 -1.10 -5.19 8.19
C SER A 141 -1.89 -4.68 9.40
N ASN A 142 -1.37 -3.66 10.08
CA ASN A 142 -2.04 -3.09 11.23
C ASN A 142 -3.34 -2.34 10.87
N LEU A 143 -3.34 -1.62 9.74
CA LEU A 143 -4.52 -0.96 9.20
C LEU A 143 -5.63 -1.99 8.94
N ILE A 144 -5.27 -3.12 8.34
CA ILE A 144 -6.21 -4.21 8.05
C ILE A 144 -6.77 -4.81 9.34
N ILE A 145 -5.94 -5.11 10.34
CA ILE A 145 -6.39 -5.61 11.66
C ILE A 145 -7.44 -4.66 12.26
N LYS A 146 -7.19 -3.35 12.21
CA LYS A 146 -8.12 -2.34 12.73
C LYS A 146 -9.42 -2.29 11.94
N ILE A 147 -9.36 -2.40 10.62
CA ILE A 147 -10.54 -2.48 9.75
C ILE A 147 -11.38 -3.72 10.08
N THR A 148 -10.74 -4.89 10.29
CA THR A 148 -11.46 -6.12 10.62
C THR A 148 -12.07 -6.09 12.01
N GLN A 149 -11.37 -5.55 13.01
CA GLN A 149 -11.91 -5.42 14.37
C GLN A 149 -13.11 -4.47 14.43
N HIS A 150 -13.08 -3.37 13.69
CA HIS A 150 -14.19 -2.42 13.63
C HIS A 150 -15.47 -3.02 13.02
N SER A 151 -15.34 -4.08 12.21
CA SER A 151 -16.49 -4.76 11.63
C SER A 151 -17.14 -5.79 12.56
N ASP A 152 -16.39 -6.39 13.47
CA ASP A 152 -16.93 -7.33 14.45
C ASP A 152 -17.71 -6.61 15.55
N SER A 153 -17.30 -5.38 15.90
CA SER A 153 -18.07 -4.51 16.81
C SER A 153 -19.45 -4.11 16.25
N ASN A 154 -19.60 -4.07 14.92
CA ASN A 154 -20.89 -3.80 14.27
C ASN A 154 -21.76 -5.07 14.09
N ASN A 155 -21.22 -6.26 14.34
CA ASN A 155 -21.90 -7.55 14.15
C ASN A 155 -22.37 -8.20 15.47
N LEU A 156 -22.33 -7.50 16.60
CA LEU A 156 -22.87 -8.01 17.88
C LEU A 156 -24.41 -8.05 17.97
N LEU A 157 -25.10 -7.98 16.82
CA LEU A 157 -26.53 -8.26 16.71
C LEU A 157 -26.80 -9.20 15.52
N ASN A 158 -26.20 -10.41 15.50
CA ASN A 158 -26.84 -11.63 14.97
C ASN A 158 -25.91 -12.87 15.02
N PRO A 159 -26.24 -13.92 15.79
CA PRO A 159 -25.58 -15.21 15.66
C PRO A 159 -26.40 -16.15 14.77
N SER A 160 -26.02 -16.30 13.51
CA SER A 160 -26.25 -17.49 12.65
C SER A 160 -25.57 -17.22 11.30
N SER A 161 -24.86 -18.11 10.61
CA SER A 161 -24.84 -19.57 10.60
C SER A 161 -23.57 -20.11 9.89
N SER A 162 -23.12 -21.26 10.36
CA SER A 162 -22.45 -22.39 9.66
C SER A 162 -21.34 -22.14 8.63
N SER A 163 -20.18 -22.68 9.01
CA SER A 163 -19.04 -23.15 8.22
C SER A 163 -19.37 -24.00 6.99
N SER A 164 -18.60 -23.82 5.91
CA SER A 164 -18.09 -24.93 5.11
C SER A 164 -16.66 -24.64 4.66
N SER A 165 -15.74 -25.48 5.14
CA SER A 165 -14.33 -25.49 4.75
C SER A 165 -14.16 -26.32 3.47
N SER A 166 -13.35 -25.83 2.54
CA SER A 166 -12.70 -26.66 1.52
C SER A 166 -11.29 -26.13 1.26
N PRO A 167 -10.28 -27.02 1.16
CA PRO A 167 -8.91 -26.63 0.92
C PRO A 167 -8.66 -26.59 -0.60
N ASP A 168 -8.13 -25.48 -1.11
CA ASP A 168 -7.46 -25.49 -2.41
C ASP A 168 -6.01 -25.12 -2.20
N SER A 169 -5.16 -26.05 -2.58
CA SER A 169 -3.71 -25.96 -2.64
C SER A 169 -3.27 -25.52 -4.04
N THR A 170 -2.15 -24.82 -4.05
CA THR A 170 -1.20 -24.53 -5.15
C THR A 170 -1.21 -23.11 -5.71
N GLY A 171 -0.02 -22.50 -5.68
CA GLY A 171 0.27 -21.20 -6.27
C GLY A 171 1.16 -20.33 -5.37
N LYS A 172 2.42 -20.70 -5.22
CA LYS A 172 3.45 -19.88 -4.56
C LYS A 172 3.77 -18.70 -5.48
N SER A 173 3.20 -17.53 -5.21
CA SER A 173 3.69 -16.25 -5.72
C SER A 173 3.83 -15.26 -4.55
N GLY A 174 4.90 -14.47 -4.59
CA GLY A 174 5.41 -13.65 -3.50
C GLY A 174 4.40 -12.73 -2.82
N PHE A 175 4.65 -12.45 -1.54
CA PHE A 175 3.91 -11.52 -0.68
C PHE A 175 2.38 -11.67 -0.76
N GLY A 176 1.88 -12.86 -0.41
CA GLY A 176 0.45 -13.09 -0.25
C GLY A 176 -0.06 -12.49 1.06
N LEU A 177 -0.92 -11.47 0.97
CA LEU A 177 -1.77 -11.01 2.08
C LEU A 177 -2.51 -12.21 2.70
N SER A 178 -2.67 -12.25 4.04
CA SER A 178 -3.39 -13.35 4.70
C SER A 178 -4.83 -13.45 4.17
N ARG A 179 -5.44 -14.65 4.25
CA ARG A 179 -6.81 -14.89 3.77
C ARG A 179 -7.82 -13.96 4.45
N GLU A 180 -7.61 -13.68 5.73
CA GLU A 180 -8.41 -12.79 6.57
C GLU A 180 -8.25 -11.32 6.13
N CYS A 181 -7.00 -10.92 5.85
CA CYS A 181 -6.68 -9.58 5.37
C CYS A 181 -7.30 -9.30 3.99
N ARG A 182 -7.19 -10.28 3.10
CA ARG A 182 -7.79 -10.26 1.77
C ARG A 182 -9.31 -10.17 1.84
N GLY A 183 -9.94 -10.95 2.72
CA GLY A 183 -11.39 -10.89 2.95
C GLY A 183 -11.86 -9.54 3.49
N GLY A 184 -11.12 -8.95 4.44
CA GLY A 184 -11.42 -7.62 4.97
C GLY A 184 -11.36 -6.52 3.89
N LEU A 185 -10.32 -6.57 3.04
CA LEU A 185 -10.17 -5.65 1.92
C LEU A 185 -11.28 -5.83 0.86
N GLU A 186 -11.59 -7.08 0.52
CA GLU A 186 -12.67 -7.40 -0.42
C GLU A 186 -14.02 -6.91 0.06
N ARG A 187 -14.28 -6.98 1.37
CA ARG A 187 -15.52 -6.46 1.95
C ARG A 187 -15.61 -4.94 1.90
N LEU A 188 -14.50 -4.23 2.11
CA LEU A 188 -14.46 -2.78 1.97
C LEU A 188 -14.70 -2.34 0.53
N ILE A 189 -13.97 -2.95 -0.41
CA ILE A 189 -14.07 -2.62 -1.84
C ILE A 189 -15.47 -2.99 -2.35
N GLY A 190 -15.98 -4.17 -1.99
CA GLY A 190 -17.34 -4.62 -2.29
C GLY A 190 -18.41 -3.65 -1.79
N GLY A 191 -18.19 -3.03 -0.63
CA GLY A 191 -19.11 -2.05 -0.05
C GLY A 191 -19.24 -0.71 -0.80
N VAL A 192 -18.26 -0.37 -1.64
CA VAL A 192 -18.20 0.92 -2.38
C VAL A 192 -18.29 0.76 -3.90
N LEU A 193 -18.67 -0.43 -4.40
CA LEU A 193 -18.75 -0.69 -5.84
C LEU A 193 -19.72 0.26 -6.58
N ASP A 194 -20.72 0.83 -5.90
CA ASP A 194 -21.65 1.79 -6.50
C ASP A 194 -21.02 3.13 -6.87
N GLN A 195 -19.80 3.41 -6.38
CA GLN A 195 -19.03 4.61 -6.67
C GLN A 195 -17.88 4.35 -7.66
N ALA A 196 -17.64 3.09 -8.02
CA ALA A 196 -16.56 2.69 -8.91
C ALA A 196 -16.91 2.91 -10.39
N LYS A 197 -15.87 3.09 -11.20
CA LYS A 197 -15.94 3.06 -12.67
C LYS A 197 -15.52 1.69 -13.17
N VAL A 198 -15.85 1.40 -14.44
CA VAL A 198 -15.45 0.15 -15.07
C VAL A 198 -13.93 -0.01 -15.08
N ASP A 199 -13.18 1.05 -15.34
CA ASP A 199 -11.71 1.03 -15.35
C ASP A 199 -11.12 0.52 -14.02
N ASP A 200 -11.81 0.79 -12.90
CA ASP A 200 -11.38 0.36 -11.56
C ASP A 200 -11.53 -1.18 -11.37
N LEU A 201 -12.36 -1.84 -12.19
CA LEU A 201 -12.59 -3.29 -12.17
C LEU A 201 -11.69 -4.04 -13.17
N LEU A 202 -11.03 -3.35 -14.10
CA LEU A 202 -10.19 -3.94 -15.16
C LEU A 202 -8.80 -4.35 -14.62
N VAL A 203 -8.79 -5.20 -13.61
CA VAL A 203 -7.56 -5.72 -12.99
C VAL A 203 -6.97 -6.83 -13.85
N SER A 204 -5.75 -6.63 -14.35
CA SER A 204 -5.08 -7.62 -15.20
C SER A 204 -4.78 -8.92 -14.46
N ASN A 205 -4.89 -10.03 -15.19
CA ASN A 205 -4.60 -11.36 -14.69
C ASN A 205 -3.11 -11.68 -14.89
N ASN A 206 -2.34 -11.66 -13.80
CA ASN A 206 -0.89 -11.90 -13.87
C ASN A 206 -0.52 -13.40 -13.80
N ASN A 207 -1.51 -14.30 -13.78
CA ASN A 207 -1.26 -15.74 -13.69
C ASN A 207 -0.97 -16.33 -15.07
N ILE A 208 0.28 -16.77 -15.26
CA ILE A 208 0.72 -17.50 -16.45
C ILE A 208 -0.13 -18.77 -16.59
N GLY A 209 -0.94 -18.84 -17.65
CA GLY A 209 -1.85 -19.97 -17.93
C GLY A 209 -3.29 -19.80 -17.47
N SER A 210 -3.66 -18.65 -16.90
CA SER A 210 -5.06 -18.35 -16.59
C SER A 210 -5.86 -17.96 -17.85
N SER A 211 -7.10 -18.44 -17.91
CA SER A 211 -8.08 -18.04 -18.93
C SER A 211 -8.54 -16.60 -18.70
N GLY A 212 -8.28 -15.74 -19.67
CA GLY A 212 -8.73 -14.36 -19.77
C GLY A 212 -7.70 -13.31 -19.31
N VAL A 213 -7.78 -12.12 -19.92
CA VAL A 213 -6.92 -10.95 -19.70
C VAL A 213 -7.15 -10.33 -18.32
N TYR A 214 -8.39 -10.38 -17.81
CA TYR A 214 -8.80 -9.77 -16.55
C TYR A 214 -9.06 -10.80 -15.44
N ASP A 215 -8.84 -10.40 -14.18
CA ASP A 215 -9.15 -11.23 -13.00
C ASP A 215 -10.65 -11.17 -12.65
N VAL A 216 -11.44 -11.91 -13.42
CA VAL A 216 -12.88 -12.06 -13.20
C VAL A 216 -13.21 -12.66 -11.82
N ASN A 217 -12.33 -13.49 -11.24
CA ASN A 217 -12.58 -14.09 -9.93
C ASN A 217 -12.46 -13.08 -8.79
N LEU A 218 -11.61 -12.07 -8.93
CA LEU A 218 -11.58 -10.94 -8.00
C LEU A 218 -12.93 -10.21 -8.03
N VAL A 219 -13.39 -9.81 -9.23
CA VAL A 219 -14.64 -9.08 -9.39
C VAL A 219 -15.84 -9.87 -8.83
N LEU A 220 -15.92 -11.17 -9.09
CA LEU A 220 -16.96 -12.03 -8.51
C LEU A 220 -16.96 -12.03 -6.98
N ARG A 221 -15.78 -11.99 -6.35
CA ARG A 221 -15.68 -11.95 -4.89
C ARG A 221 -16.08 -10.57 -4.35
N LEU A 222 -15.72 -9.48 -5.03
CA LEU A 222 -16.16 -8.14 -4.67
C LEU A 222 -17.69 -7.97 -4.78
N ILE A 223 -18.31 -8.51 -5.85
CA ILE A 223 -19.77 -8.49 -6.02
C ILE A 223 -20.45 -9.28 -4.90
N ARG A 224 -19.93 -10.46 -4.55
CA ARG A 224 -20.45 -11.24 -3.42
C ARG A 224 -20.45 -10.47 -2.11
N GLU A 225 -19.39 -9.71 -1.82
CA GLU A 225 -19.35 -8.86 -0.63
C GLU A 225 -20.34 -7.69 -0.72
N SER A 226 -20.53 -7.10 -1.89
CA SER A 226 -21.56 -6.05 -2.11
C SER A 226 -22.98 -6.55 -1.80
N ASN A 227 -23.27 -7.81 -2.11
CA ASN A 227 -24.57 -8.45 -1.88
C ASN A 227 -24.84 -8.79 -0.41
N LYS A 228 -23.80 -8.90 0.43
CA LYS A 228 -23.93 -9.23 1.86
C LYS A 228 -24.31 -8.04 2.75
N VAL A 229 -24.27 -6.82 2.22
CA VAL A 229 -24.58 -5.61 2.99
C VAL A 229 -26.08 -5.58 3.29
N GLU A 230 -26.51 -6.06 4.48
CA GLU A 230 -27.91 -6.02 4.90
C GLU A 230 -28.48 -4.59 4.82
N GLY A 231 -29.69 -4.45 4.29
CA GLY A 231 -30.33 -3.13 4.11
C GLY A 231 -29.92 -2.37 2.85
N VAL A 232 -29.47 -3.07 1.79
CA VAL A 232 -29.08 -2.45 0.52
C VAL A 232 -30.11 -1.43 0.03
N CYS A 233 -29.70 -0.17 -0.07
CA CYS A 233 -30.45 0.85 -0.79
C CYS A 233 -30.61 0.38 -2.24
N LEU A 234 -31.86 0.21 -2.72
CA LEU A 234 -32.17 -0.24 -4.08
C LEU A 234 -31.38 0.56 -5.15
N GLU A 235 -31.25 1.87 -4.94
CA GLU A 235 -30.48 2.76 -5.82
C GLU A 235 -28.98 2.42 -5.88
N ARG A 236 -28.39 2.00 -4.75
CA ARG A 236 -27.00 1.53 -4.70
C ARG A 236 -26.85 0.28 -5.56
N MET A 237 -27.76 -0.68 -5.40
CA MET A 237 -27.68 -1.95 -6.12
C MET A 237 -27.88 -1.76 -7.63
N LYS A 238 -28.74 -0.83 -8.04
CA LYS A 238 -28.91 -0.44 -9.45
C LYS A 238 -27.63 0.13 -10.06
N LYS A 239 -26.88 0.95 -9.31
CA LYS A 239 -25.57 1.45 -9.76
C LYS A 239 -24.56 0.32 -9.91
N VAL A 240 -24.54 -0.63 -8.98
CA VAL A 240 -23.69 -1.83 -9.07
C VAL A 240 -24.09 -2.67 -10.28
N GLY A 241 -25.40 -2.87 -10.54
CA GLY A 241 -25.91 -3.52 -11.74
C GLY A 241 -25.40 -2.88 -13.03
N GLY A 242 -25.56 -1.56 -13.15
CA GLY A 242 -25.05 -0.82 -14.30
C GLY A 242 -23.52 -0.90 -14.45
N LEU A 243 -22.77 -0.96 -13.35
CA LEU A 243 -21.31 -1.15 -13.39
C LEU A 243 -20.94 -2.55 -13.89
N VAL A 244 -21.59 -3.59 -13.36
CA VAL A 244 -21.35 -4.99 -13.74
C VAL A 244 -21.73 -5.25 -15.19
N ASP A 245 -22.81 -4.65 -15.69
CA ASP A 245 -23.22 -4.78 -17.09
C ASP A 245 -22.21 -4.12 -18.05
N LYS A 246 -21.64 -2.97 -17.68
CA LYS A 246 -20.55 -2.36 -18.47
C LYS A 246 -19.27 -3.21 -18.40
N TYR A 247 -18.94 -3.75 -17.23
CA TYR A 247 -17.80 -4.66 -17.07
C TYR A 247 -17.96 -5.93 -17.92
N LEU A 248 -19.17 -6.51 -17.99
CA LEU A 248 -19.49 -7.61 -18.91
C LEU A 248 -19.20 -7.23 -20.36
N GLY A 249 -19.54 -6.01 -20.76
CA GLY A 249 -19.24 -5.48 -22.09
C GLY A 249 -17.74 -5.39 -22.40
N GLU A 250 -16.90 -5.05 -21.42
CA GLU A 250 -15.44 -4.96 -21.59
C GLU A 250 -14.75 -6.33 -21.66
N ILE A 251 -15.25 -7.32 -20.89
CA ILE A 251 -14.65 -8.66 -20.89
C ILE A 251 -15.21 -9.57 -22.00
N ALA A 252 -16.40 -9.26 -22.54
CA ALA A 252 -17.05 -10.05 -23.58
C ALA A 252 -16.19 -10.31 -24.84
N PRO A 253 -15.37 -9.36 -25.33
CA PRO A 253 -14.54 -9.58 -26.51
C PRO A 253 -13.31 -10.47 -26.29
N ASP A 254 -12.98 -10.82 -25.04
CA ASP A 254 -11.80 -11.61 -24.70
C ASP A 254 -11.97 -13.08 -25.08
N GLN A 255 -11.38 -13.48 -26.21
CA GLN A 255 -11.43 -14.85 -26.74
C GLN A 255 -10.93 -15.92 -25.76
N ASN A 256 -10.10 -15.55 -24.78
CA ASN A 256 -9.58 -16.48 -23.77
C ASN A 256 -10.51 -16.59 -22.56
N LEU A 257 -11.56 -15.78 -22.46
CA LEU A 257 -12.55 -15.85 -21.40
C LEU A 257 -13.42 -17.11 -21.55
N LYS A 258 -13.49 -17.91 -20.49
CA LYS A 258 -14.38 -19.07 -20.44
C LYS A 258 -15.82 -18.65 -20.19
N ILE A 259 -16.75 -19.36 -20.84
CA ILE A 259 -18.19 -19.13 -20.68
C ILE A 259 -18.65 -19.24 -19.23
N SER A 260 -18.06 -20.15 -18.44
CA SER A 260 -18.38 -20.30 -17.02
C SER A 260 -18.06 -19.06 -16.19
N LYS A 261 -16.96 -18.34 -16.52
CA LYS A 261 -16.60 -17.09 -15.85
C LYS A 261 -17.51 -15.95 -16.28
N PHE A 262 -17.80 -15.86 -17.59
CA PHE A 262 -18.70 -14.86 -18.14
C PHE A 262 -20.11 -14.98 -17.54
N LEU A 263 -20.68 -16.19 -17.55
CA LEU A 263 -21.97 -16.49 -16.96
C LEU A 263 -21.99 -16.21 -15.45
N GLY A 264 -20.92 -16.61 -14.75
CA GLY A 264 -20.78 -16.34 -13.33
C GLY A 264 -20.91 -14.85 -12.98
N VAL A 265 -20.43 -13.94 -13.84
CA VAL A 265 -20.61 -12.49 -13.65
C VAL A 265 -22.04 -12.06 -13.99
N ALA A 266 -22.60 -12.54 -15.09
CA ALA A 266 -23.97 -12.23 -15.50
C ALA A 266 -25.00 -12.56 -14.41
N GLU A 267 -24.81 -13.71 -13.76
CA GLU A 267 -25.69 -14.26 -12.71
C GLU A 267 -25.31 -13.82 -11.28
N SER A 268 -24.28 -12.99 -11.11
CA SER A 268 -23.75 -12.65 -9.78
C SER A 268 -24.60 -11.68 -8.96
N LEU A 269 -25.59 -11.03 -9.58
CA LEU A 269 -26.41 -9.99 -8.96
C LEU A 269 -27.86 -10.44 -8.79
N PRO A 270 -28.56 -9.97 -7.73
CA PRO A 270 -29.99 -10.21 -7.56
C PRO A 270 -30.82 -9.49 -8.64
N ASP A 271 -32.05 -9.95 -8.89
CA ASP A 271 -32.95 -9.37 -9.89
C ASP A 271 -33.22 -7.88 -9.68
N CYS A 272 -33.25 -7.42 -8.42
CA CYS A 272 -33.47 -6.02 -8.07
C CYS A 272 -32.30 -5.08 -8.46
N ALA A 273 -31.16 -5.63 -8.88
CA ALA A 273 -30.01 -4.85 -9.35
C ALA A 273 -30.21 -4.27 -10.75
N ARG A 274 -31.21 -4.74 -11.50
CA ARG A 274 -31.42 -4.37 -12.90
C ARG A 274 -32.86 -3.98 -13.14
N ASP A 275 -33.06 -2.78 -13.70
CA ASP A 275 -34.36 -2.36 -14.25
C ASP A 275 -34.58 -2.91 -15.67
N CYS A 276 -33.50 -3.20 -16.40
CA CYS A 276 -33.51 -3.80 -17.73
C CYS A 276 -32.26 -4.67 -17.93
N PHE A 277 -32.33 -5.62 -18.86
CA PHE A 277 -31.25 -6.56 -19.14
C PHE A 277 -30.51 -6.27 -20.46
N ASP A 278 -30.78 -5.13 -21.10
CA ASP A 278 -30.21 -4.75 -22.41
C ASP A 278 -28.68 -4.75 -22.40
N GLY A 279 -28.08 -4.28 -21.30
CA GLY A 279 -26.63 -4.29 -21.11
C GLY A 279 -26.05 -5.70 -21.11
N VAL A 280 -26.69 -6.61 -20.38
CA VAL A 280 -26.32 -8.04 -20.33
C VAL A 280 -26.52 -8.70 -21.69
N TYR A 281 -27.66 -8.50 -22.35
CA TYR A 281 -27.93 -9.07 -23.67
C TYR A 281 -26.94 -8.58 -24.72
N LYS A 282 -26.58 -7.30 -24.70
CA LYS A 282 -25.55 -6.75 -25.57
C LYS A 282 -24.19 -7.41 -25.31
N ALA A 283 -23.81 -7.60 -24.04
CA ALA A 283 -22.57 -8.28 -23.71
C ALA A 283 -22.58 -9.75 -24.16
N ILE A 284 -23.72 -10.45 -24.03
CA ILE A 284 -23.90 -11.82 -24.52
C ILE A 284 -23.72 -11.87 -26.03
N ASP A 285 -24.34 -10.96 -26.78
CA ASP A 285 -24.22 -10.91 -28.24
C ASP A 285 -22.77 -10.72 -28.69
N ILE A 286 -22.05 -9.76 -28.07
CA ILE A 286 -20.62 -9.55 -28.30
C ILE A 286 -19.82 -10.81 -27.98
N TYR A 287 -20.08 -11.46 -26.84
CA TYR A 287 -19.39 -12.68 -26.43
C TYR A 287 -19.63 -13.80 -27.44
N LEU A 288 -20.88 -14.03 -27.85
CA LEU A 288 -21.20 -15.04 -28.86
C LEU A 288 -20.52 -14.74 -30.20
N GLU A 289 -20.52 -13.48 -30.65
CA GLU A 289 -19.86 -13.08 -31.90
C GLU A 289 -18.35 -13.37 -31.87
N LYS A 290 -17.68 -13.05 -30.75
CA LYS A 290 -16.22 -13.21 -30.62
C LYS A 290 -15.79 -14.65 -30.33
N HIS A 291 -16.69 -15.49 -29.82
CA HIS A 291 -16.42 -16.90 -29.48
C HIS A 291 -17.05 -17.91 -30.46
N ALA A 292 -17.80 -17.49 -31.48
CA ALA A 292 -18.45 -18.35 -32.48
C ALA A 292 -17.50 -19.09 -33.45
N LYS A 293 -16.17 -19.00 -33.27
CA LYS A 293 -15.16 -19.58 -34.18
C LYS A 293 -14.18 -20.56 -33.51
N THR A 294 -14.59 -21.24 -32.45
CA THR A 294 -13.83 -22.35 -31.86
C THR A 294 -14.61 -23.66 -31.91
#